data_AF-A0A182Q201-F1
#
_entry.id   AF-A0A182Q201-F1
#
_cell.length_a   1.000
_cell.length_b   1.000
_cell.length_c   1.000
_cell.angle_alpha   90.00
_cell.angle_beta   90.00
_cell.angle_gamma   90.00
#
_symmetry.space_group_name_H-M   'P 1'
#
loop_
_entity.id
_entity.type
_entity.pdbx_description
1 polymer ?
#
loop_
_entity_poly.entity_id
_entity_poly.type
_entity_poly.pdbx_seq_one_letter_code
_entity_poly.pdbx_strand_id
1 'polypeptide(L)'
;METFGIAILVVVLIVSPIIIILVRNAAATIQLYAINLAHKAKELKREKRKSDSLLFQMLPPTVATQLKQAQTVPAEYYSAVTIFFSDIVGFTEIAAECTPLEVVSFLNAIYRMFDERIECYDVYKIETIGDSYMVASGLPVKNGGSIYFYKPNRVLPPSIPAAKR
;
A
#
# COMPACT_ATOMS: atom_id res chain seq x y z
N MET A 1 4.23 67.21 42.03
CA MET A 1 4.96 65.95 41.80
C MET A 1 4.12 64.72 42.18
N GLU A 2 3.35 64.76 43.28
CA GLU A 2 2.54 63.62 43.75
C GLU A 2 1.46 63.15 42.76
N THR A 3 0.77 64.07 42.08
CA THR A 3 -0.28 63.76 41.08
C THR A 3 0.24 63.01 39.85
N PHE A 4 1.47 63.32 39.42
CA PHE A 4 2.10 62.67 38.27
C PHE A 4 2.45 61.21 38.57
N GLY A 5 2.92 60.91 39.79
CA GLY A 5 3.19 59.55 40.24
C GLY A 5 1.93 58.69 40.33
N ILE A 6 0.83 59.25 40.85
CA ILE A 6 -0.48 58.57 40.91
C ILE A 6 -1.01 58.29 39.50
N ALA A 7 -0.89 59.24 38.56
CA ALA A 7 -1.32 59.05 37.18
C ALA A 7 -0.56 57.90 36.49
N ILE A 8 0.76 57.79 36.68
CA ILE A 8 1.56 56.68 36.14
C ILE A 8 1.13 55.35 36.77
N LEU A 9 0.92 55.30 38.08
CA LEU A 9 0.49 54.08 38.77
C LEU A 9 -0.85 53.58 38.22
N VAL A 10 -1.81 54.48 38.03
CA VAL A 10 -3.13 54.16 37.47
C VAL A 10 -3.00 53.64 36.03
N VAL A 11 -2.17 54.26 35.20
CA VAL A 11 -1.91 53.78 33.83
C VAL A 11 -1.30 52.38 33.83
N VAL A 12 -0.30 52.12 34.67
CA VAL A 12 0.35 50.80 34.77
C VAL A 12 -0.65 49.73 35.24
N LEU A 13 -1.51 50.05 36.21
CA LEU A 13 -2.54 49.14 36.71
C LEU A 13 -3.60 48.80 35.65
N ILE A 14 -3.87 49.69 34.70
CA ILE A 14 -4.84 49.47 33.62
C ILE A 14 -4.21 48.76 32.41
N VAL A 15 -2.96 49.09 32.05
CA VAL A 15 -2.28 48.51 30.88
C VAL A 15 -1.86 47.06 31.13
N SER A 16 -1.41 46.74 32.35
CA SER A 16 -0.99 45.40 32.74
C SER A 16 -2.05 44.31 32.46
N PRO A 17 -3.32 44.42 32.92
CA PRO A 17 -4.33 43.39 32.64
C PRO A 17 -4.66 43.26 31.15
N ILE A 18 -4.61 44.35 30.38
CA ILE A 18 -4.84 44.33 28.93
C ILE A 18 -3.78 43.48 28.22
N ILE A 19 -2.51 43.68 28.56
CA ILE A 19 -1.40 42.90 28.01
C ILE A 19 -1.55 41.42 28.39
N ILE A 20 -1.86 41.12 29.65
CA ILE A 20 -2.04 39.74 30.13
C ILE A 20 -3.18 39.04 29.36
N ILE A 21 -4.31 39.71 29.17
CA ILE A 21 -5.46 39.18 28.41
C ILE A 21 -5.07 38.91 26.96
N LEU A 22 -4.37 39.86 26.31
CA LEU A 22 -3.94 39.72 24.92
C LEU A 22 -2.99 38.53 24.75
N VAL A 23 -1.99 38.41 25.63
CA VAL A 23 -1.01 37.30 25.59
C VAL A 23 -1.70 35.96 25.84
N ARG A 24 -2.62 35.87 26.80
CA ARG A 24 -3.39 34.65 27.06
C ARG A 24 -4.23 34.23 25.85
N ASN A 25 -4.89 35.18 25.20
CA ASN A 25 -5.71 34.91 24.02
C ASN A 25 -4.85 34.46 22.82
N ALA A 26 -3.71 35.11 22.60
CA ALA A 26 -2.74 34.71 21.57
C ALA A 26 -2.18 33.30 21.84
N ALA A 27 -1.78 33.01 23.08
CA ALA A 27 -1.28 31.70 23.47
C ALA A 27 -2.33 30.59 23.28
N ALA A 28 -3.59 30.84 23.68
CA ALA A 28 -4.69 29.90 23.49
C ALA A 28 -4.95 29.62 22.00
N THR A 29 -4.90 30.67 21.18
CA THR A 29 -5.07 30.57 19.73
C THR A 29 -3.97 29.71 19.11
N ILE A 30 -2.70 29.94 19.47
CA ILE A 30 -1.56 29.16 18.98
C ILE A 30 -1.65 27.70 19.41
N GLN A 31 -2.03 27.43 20.67
CA GLN A 31 -2.21 26.07 21.17
C GLN A 31 -3.31 25.33 20.42
N LEU A 32 -4.44 25.99 20.17
CA LEU A 32 -5.53 25.42 19.39
C LEU A 32 -5.09 25.10 17.95
N TYR A 33 -4.39 26.02 17.30
CA TYR A 33 -3.82 25.77 15.97
C TYR A 33 -2.83 24.60 15.99
N ALA A 34 -1.95 24.51 16.99
CA ALA A 34 -0.99 23.42 17.12
C ALA A 34 -1.69 22.06 17.30
N ILE A 35 -2.74 21.98 18.13
CA ILE A 35 -3.54 20.77 18.33
C ILE A 35 -4.26 20.38 17.03
N ASN A 36 -4.92 21.34 16.38
CA ASN A 36 -5.61 21.10 15.11
C ASN A 36 -4.65 20.65 14.00
N LEU A 37 -3.46 21.24 13.92
CA LEU A 37 -2.42 20.85 12.97
C LEU A 37 -1.92 19.44 13.27
N ALA A 38 -1.67 19.11 14.54
CA ALA A 38 -1.29 17.77 14.96
C ALA A 38 -2.37 16.73 14.62
N HIS A 39 -3.64 17.06 14.82
CA HIS A 39 -4.77 16.21 14.45
C HIS A 39 -4.83 15.98 12.93
N LYS A 40 -4.80 17.06 12.14
CA LYS A 40 -4.79 16.97 10.67
C LYS A 40 -3.59 16.19 10.14
N ALA A 41 -2.41 16.41 10.71
CA ALA A 41 -1.20 15.66 10.35
C ALA A 41 -1.35 14.17 10.67
N LYS A 42 -1.99 13.81 11.80
CA LYS A 42 -2.29 12.42 12.16
C LYS A 42 -3.29 11.78 11.20
N GLU A 43 -4.35 12.48 10.83
CA GLU A 43 -5.34 12.00 9.86
C GLU A 43 -4.72 11.80 8.48
N LEU A 44 -3.97 12.79 7.99
CA LEU A 44 -3.23 12.71 6.73
C LEU A 44 -2.25 11.52 6.74
N LYS A 45 -1.54 11.31 7.85
CA LYS A 45 -0.63 10.16 8.00
C LYS A 45 -1.37 8.83 7.97
N ARG A 46 -2.57 8.74 8.56
CA ARG A 46 -3.41 7.54 8.52
C ARG A 46 -3.88 7.26 7.10
N GLU A 47 -4.39 8.28 6.40
CA GLU A 47 -4.87 8.12 5.03
C GLU A 47 -3.73 7.75 4.08
N LYS A 48 -2.57 8.41 4.23
CA LYS A 48 -1.36 8.07 3.47
C LYS A 48 -0.95 6.60 3.68
N ARG A 49 -0.99 6.09 4.91
CA ARG A 49 -0.68 4.67 5.20
C ARG A 49 -1.66 3.71 4.55
N LYS A 50 -2.95 4.04 4.56
CA LYS A 50 -3.99 3.22 3.93
C LYS A 50 -3.80 3.18 2.42
N SER A 51 -3.58 4.35 1.80
CA SER A 51 -3.28 4.47 0.38
C SER A 51 -2.01 3.71 -0.01
N ASP A 52 -0.93 3.84 0.77
CA ASP A 52 0.31 3.09 0.54
C ASP A 52 0.10 1.57 0.61
N SER A 53 -0.63 1.09 1.63
CA SER A 53 -0.92 -0.35 1.79
C SER A 53 -1.71 -0.91 0.61
N LEU A 54 -2.74 -0.19 0.15
CA LEU A 54 -3.54 -0.60 -1.01
C LEU A 54 -2.69 -0.66 -2.29
N LEU A 55 -1.79 0.30 -2.48
CA LEU A 55 -0.91 0.31 -3.65
C LEU A 55 -0.02 -0.93 -3.71
N PHE A 56 0.53 -1.38 -2.58
CA PHE A 56 1.35 -2.59 -2.49
C PHE A 56 0.54 -3.89 -2.60
N GLN A 57 -0.78 -3.85 -2.40
CA GLN A 57 -1.65 -5.01 -2.63
C GLN A 57 -2.02 -5.14 -4.11
N MET A 58 -2.07 -4.04 -4.85
CA MET A 58 -2.46 -4.02 -6.27
C MET A 58 -1.29 -4.21 -7.23
N LEU A 59 -0.07 -3.84 -6.82
CA LEU A 59 1.09 -3.81 -7.70
C LEU A 59 2.33 -4.42 -7.03
N PRO A 60 3.27 -4.94 -7.82
CA PRO A 60 4.57 -5.35 -7.32
C PRO A 60 5.27 -4.25 -6.51
N PRO A 61 6.02 -4.59 -5.44
CA PRO A 61 6.72 -3.60 -4.62
C PRO A 61 7.67 -2.68 -5.40
N THR A 62 8.32 -3.20 -6.44
CA THR A 62 9.22 -2.44 -7.32
C THR A 62 8.47 -1.37 -8.10
N VAL A 63 7.37 -1.76 -8.75
CA VAL A 63 6.48 -0.86 -9.53
C VAL A 63 5.79 0.15 -8.62
N ALA A 64 5.24 -0.29 -7.48
CA ALA A 64 4.60 0.58 -6.49
C ALA A 64 5.56 1.67 -5.98
N THR A 65 6.83 1.32 -5.73
CA THR A 65 7.84 2.28 -5.26
C THR A 65 8.17 3.32 -6.33
N GLN A 66 8.33 2.91 -7.59
CA GLN A 66 8.58 3.82 -8.71
C GLN A 66 7.41 4.79 -8.93
N LEU A 67 6.17 4.29 -8.87
CA LEU A 67 4.97 5.13 -8.98
C LEU A 67 4.86 6.13 -7.82
N LYS A 68 5.20 5.74 -6.59
CA LYS A 68 5.25 6.66 -5.44
C LYS A 68 6.28 7.77 -5.61
N GLN A 69 7.33 7.53 -6.37
CA GLN A 69 8.38 8.51 -6.69
C GLN A 69 8.03 9.37 -7.92
N ALA A 70 6.81 9.23 -8.45
CA ALA A 70 6.37 9.87 -9.71
C ALA A 70 7.30 9.56 -10.89
N GLN A 71 7.96 8.40 -10.88
CA GLN A 71 8.77 7.92 -11.98
C GLN A 71 7.92 7.18 -13.00
N THR A 72 8.28 7.32 -14.27
CA THR A 72 7.72 6.49 -15.34
C THR A 72 8.21 5.05 -15.18
N VAL A 73 7.30 4.09 -15.28
CA VAL A 73 7.62 2.65 -15.24
C VAL A 73 7.74 2.14 -16.68
N PRO A 74 8.96 1.98 -17.23
CA PRO A 74 9.12 1.48 -18.60
C PRO A 74 8.77 -0.02 -18.66
N ALA A 75 8.41 -0.49 -19.86
CA ALA A 75 8.26 -1.91 -20.10
C ALA A 75 9.61 -2.63 -19.89
N GLU A 76 9.60 -3.70 -19.11
CA GLU A 76 10.79 -4.50 -18.84
C GLU A 76 10.76 -5.82 -19.61
N TYR A 77 11.90 -6.18 -20.19
CA TYR A 77 12.09 -7.49 -20.82
C TYR A 77 12.66 -8.49 -19.82
N TYR A 78 12.04 -9.66 -19.75
CA TYR A 78 12.46 -10.79 -18.91
C TYR A 78 12.92 -11.95 -19.80
N SER A 79 14.18 -12.35 -19.67
CA SER A 79 14.78 -13.39 -20.52
C SER A 79 14.33 -14.82 -20.19
N ALA A 80 13.85 -15.05 -18.97
CA ALA A 80 13.38 -16.34 -18.51
C ALA A 80 12.18 -16.14 -17.56
N VAL A 81 11.01 -16.58 -18.01
CA VAL A 81 9.76 -16.56 -17.23
C VAL A 81 9.04 -17.88 -17.41
N THR A 82 8.29 -18.32 -16.41
CA THR A 82 7.39 -19.47 -16.50
C THR A 82 5.98 -18.99 -16.24
N ILE A 83 5.05 -19.32 -17.13
CA ILE A 83 3.65 -18.93 -17.01
C ILE A 83 2.81 -20.18 -16.79
N PHE A 84 1.96 -20.15 -15.78
CA PHE A 84 0.88 -21.10 -15.58
C PHE A 84 -0.43 -20.43 -15.95
N PHE A 85 -1.21 -21.11 -16.78
CA PHE A 85 -2.54 -20.73 -17.17
C PHE A 85 -3.47 -21.91 -16.92
N SER A 86 -4.61 -21.63 -16.30
CA SER A 86 -5.69 -22.58 -16.08
C SER A 86 -7.01 -21.92 -16.50
N ASP A 87 -7.94 -22.73 -16.98
CA ASP A 87 -9.28 -22.32 -17.40
C ASP A 87 -10.30 -23.32 -16.85
N ILE A 88 -11.52 -22.88 -16.55
CA ILE A 88 -12.54 -23.78 -15.99
C ILE A 88 -13.34 -24.39 -17.13
N VAL A 89 -13.17 -25.69 -17.33
CA VAL A 89 -13.91 -26.42 -18.37
C VAL A 89 -15.42 -26.27 -18.15
N GLY A 90 -16.13 -25.78 -19.17
CA GLY A 90 -17.58 -25.62 -19.14
C GLY A 90 -18.09 -24.44 -18.32
N PHE A 91 -17.23 -23.48 -17.95
CA PHE A 91 -17.65 -22.31 -17.16
C PHE A 91 -18.81 -21.54 -17.78
N THR A 92 -18.85 -21.37 -19.11
CA THR A 92 -19.93 -20.67 -19.80
C THR A 92 -21.29 -21.33 -19.57
N GLU A 93 -21.35 -22.65 -19.53
CA GLU A 93 -22.59 -23.41 -19.29
C GLU A 93 -23.02 -23.26 -17.84
N ILE A 94 -22.09 -23.43 -16.90
CA ILE A 94 -22.32 -23.24 -15.46
C ILE A 94 -22.81 -21.82 -15.17
N ALA A 95 -22.18 -20.81 -15.79
CA ALA A 95 -22.56 -19.41 -15.62
C ALA A 95 -23.92 -19.07 -16.24
N ALA A 96 -24.38 -19.82 -17.24
CA ALA A 96 -25.69 -19.65 -17.85
C ALA A 96 -26.82 -20.27 -17.02
N GLU A 97 -26.53 -21.35 -16.28
CA GLU A 97 -27.52 -22.07 -15.46
C GLU A 97 -27.60 -21.56 -14.01
N CYS A 98 -26.53 -20.95 -13.49
CA CYS A 98 -26.47 -20.44 -12.12
C CYS A 98 -26.87 -18.96 -11.99
N THR A 99 -27.28 -18.56 -10.79
CA THR A 99 -27.46 -17.14 -10.49
C THR A 99 -26.10 -16.43 -10.40
N PRO A 100 -26.04 -15.11 -10.68
CA PRO A 100 -24.77 -14.36 -10.59
C PRO A 100 -24.07 -14.50 -9.23
N LEU A 101 -24.84 -14.60 -8.13
CA LEU A 101 -24.29 -14.75 -6.79
C LEU A 101 -23.63 -16.11 -6.58
N GLU A 102 -24.20 -17.18 -7.14
CA GLU A 102 -23.64 -18.53 -7.09
C GLU A 102 -22.36 -18.63 -7.91
N VAL A 103 -22.34 -18.05 -9.12
CA VAL A 103 -21.14 -18.01 -9.98
C VAL A 103 -19.98 -17.30 -9.29
N VAL A 104 -20.24 -16.14 -8.69
CA VAL A 104 -19.22 -15.39 -7.94
C VAL A 104 -18.73 -16.19 -6.73
N SER A 105 -19.64 -16.84 -6.00
CA SER A 105 -19.28 -17.66 -4.84
C SER A 105 -18.41 -18.86 -5.23
N PHE A 106 -18.73 -19.50 -6.35
CA PHE A 106 -17.98 -20.61 -6.93
C PHE A 106 -16.57 -20.20 -7.35
N LEU A 107 -16.44 -19.12 -8.14
CA LEU A 107 -15.14 -18.60 -8.57
C LEU A 107 -14.28 -18.20 -7.37
N ASN A 108 -14.87 -17.51 -6.39
CA ASN A 108 -14.15 -17.09 -5.20
C ASN A 108 -13.62 -18.27 -4.37
N ALA A 109 -14.37 -19.38 -4.29
CA ALA A 109 -13.91 -20.59 -3.62
C ALA A 109 -12.69 -21.21 -4.31
N ILE A 110 -12.71 -21.33 -5.64
CA ILE A 110 -11.60 -21.88 -6.43
C ILE A 110 -10.38 -20.96 -6.34
N TYR A 111 -10.55 -19.66 -6.54
CA TYR A 111 -9.46 -18.69 -6.51
C TYR A 111 -8.81 -18.63 -5.13
N ARG A 112 -9.59 -18.69 -4.05
CA ARG A 112 -9.04 -18.77 -2.70
C ARG A 112 -8.20 -20.03 -2.50
N MET A 113 -8.65 -21.18 -3.01
CA MET A 113 -7.87 -22.42 -2.94
C MET A 113 -6.56 -22.32 -3.72
N PHE A 114 -6.55 -21.69 -4.90
CA PHE A 114 -5.31 -21.47 -5.64
C PHE A 114 -4.39 -20.47 -4.93
N ASP A 115 -4.93 -19.34 -4.48
CA ASP A 115 -4.20 -18.29 -3.77
C ASP A 115 -3.50 -18.86 -2.51
N GLU A 116 -4.21 -19.66 -1.71
CA GLU A 116 -3.62 -20.35 -0.54
C GLU A 116 -2.51 -21.35 -0.91
N ARG A 117 -2.53 -21.93 -2.11
CA ARG A 117 -1.48 -22.85 -2.58
C ARG A 117 -0.29 -22.12 -3.17
N ILE A 118 -0.53 -21.05 -3.93
CA ILE A 118 0.54 -20.32 -4.62
C ILE A 118 1.37 -19.45 -3.67
N GLU A 119 0.85 -19.09 -2.49
CA GLU A 119 1.58 -18.33 -1.46
C GLU A 119 2.92 -18.96 -1.03
N CYS A 120 3.04 -20.29 -1.13
CA CYS A 120 4.28 -21.01 -0.80
C CYS A 120 5.34 -21.02 -1.92
N TYR A 121 5.05 -20.42 -3.08
CA TYR A 121 5.90 -20.45 -4.26
C TYR A 121 6.36 -19.05 -4.68
N ASP A 122 7.50 -18.99 -5.37
CA ASP A 122 8.00 -17.77 -6.03
C ASP A 122 7.21 -17.50 -7.32
N VAL A 123 5.95 -17.08 -7.16
CA VAL A 123 5.04 -16.76 -8.26
C VAL A 123 4.30 -15.45 -8.01
N TYR A 124 3.99 -14.75 -9.10
CA TYR A 124 3.21 -13.54 -9.14
C TYR A 124 1.87 -13.81 -9.82
N LYS A 125 0.76 -13.46 -9.16
CA LYS A 125 -0.58 -13.58 -9.72
C LYS A 125 -0.82 -12.50 -10.77
N ILE A 126 -1.29 -12.92 -11.94
CA ILE A 126 -1.65 -12.03 -13.04
C ILE A 126 -3.17 -11.87 -13.01
N GLU A 127 -3.64 -10.62 -12.96
CA GLU A 127 -5.05 -10.29 -13.01
C GLU A 127 -5.63 -10.62 -14.40
N THR A 128 -6.64 -11.49 -14.42
CA THR A 128 -7.32 -11.98 -15.62
C THR A 128 -8.82 -11.64 -15.57
N ILE A 129 -9.50 -11.77 -16.71
CA ILE A 129 -10.95 -11.59 -16.82
C ILE A 129 -11.58 -12.97 -17.04
N GLY A 130 -12.67 -13.27 -16.32
CA GLY A 130 -13.44 -14.50 -16.50
C GLY A 130 -13.03 -15.60 -15.52
N ASP A 131 -12.97 -16.83 -16.01
CA ASP A 131 -12.67 -18.06 -15.28
C ASP A 131 -11.21 -18.51 -15.40
N SER A 132 -10.44 -17.81 -16.22
CA SER A 132 -9.00 -18.06 -16.34
C SER A 132 -8.26 -17.65 -15.07
N TYR A 133 -7.32 -18.49 -14.62
CA TYR A 133 -6.38 -18.20 -13.54
C TYR A 133 -4.95 -18.23 -14.08
N MET A 134 -4.21 -17.13 -13.91
CA MET A 134 -2.86 -16.99 -14.45
C MET A 134 -1.86 -16.58 -13.37
N VAL A 135 -0.74 -17.29 -13.31
CA VAL A 135 0.40 -16.92 -12.46
C VAL A 135 1.69 -17.02 -13.24
N ALA A 136 2.67 -16.21 -12.90
CA ALA A 136 3.98 -16.22 -13.53
C ALA A 136 5.12 -16.25 -12.51
N SER A 137 6.16 -17.01 -12.80
CA SER A 137 7.42 -17.05 -12.05
C SER A 137 8.55 -16.41 -12.86
N GLY A 138 9.52 -15.82 -12.17
CA GLY A 138 10.62 -15.07 -12.79
C GLY A 138 10.29 -13.62 -13.16
N LEU A 139 9.09 -13.16 -12.77
CA LEU A 139 8.66 -11.76 -12.79
C LEU A 139 7.85 -11.46 -11.53
N PRO A 140 7.83 -10.22 -11.03
CA PRO A 140 8.60 -9.05 -11.48
C PRO A 140 10.06 -9.08 -11.00
N VAL A 141 10.43 -10.03 -10.15
CA VAL A 141 11.81 -10.27 -9.71
C VAL A 141 12.39 -11.45 -10.49
N LYS A 142 13.55 -11.26 -11.11
CA LYS A 142 14.23 -12.30 -11.90
C LYS A 142 14.81 -13.36 -10.97
N ASN A 143 14.48 -14.63 -11.20
CA ASN A 143 14.90 -15.77 -10.36
C ASN A 143 16.03 -16.62 -10.98
N GLY A 144 16.78 -16.06 -11.94
CA GLY A 144 17.96 -16.69 -12.52
C GLY A 144 17.69 -17.93 -13.37
N GLY A 145 16.45 -18.13 -13.84
CA GLY A 145 16.08 -19.28 -14.68
C GLY A 145 15.85 -20.58 -13.90
N SER A 146 15.87 -20.53 -12.56
CA SER A 146 15.48 -21.67 -11.73
C SER A 146 13.96 -21.80 -11.78
N ILE A 147 13.46 -22.66 -12.66
CA ILE A 147 12.04 -23.03 -12.67
C ILE A 147 11.79 -23.82 -11.38
N TYR A 148 11.22 -23.16 -10.36
CA TYR A 148 10.82 -23.82 -9.12
C TYR A 148 9.58 -24.67 -9.38
N PHE A 149 9.78 -25.83 -10.01
CA PHE A 149 8.82 -26.92 -9.89
C PHE A 149 8.89 -27.44 -8.45
N TYR A 150 7.74 -27.48 -7.78
CA TYR A 150 7.57 -28.17 -6.51
C TYR A 150 8.29 -29.54 -6.53
N LYS A 151 9.35 -29.68 -5.72
CA LYS A 151 9.91 -30.98 -5.35
C LYS A 151 9.66 -31.18 -3.86
N PRO A 152 8.74 -32.08 -3.46
CA PRO A 152 8.29 -32.19 -2.07
C PRO A 152 9.35 -32.69 -1.07
N ASN A 153 10.61 -32.94 -1.47
CA ASN A 153 11.64 -33.43 -0.55
C ASN A 153 13.07 -33.45 -1.14
N ARG A 154 13.66 -32.31 -1.54
CA ARG A 154 15.12 -32.26 -1.75
C ARG A 154 15.73 -30.96 -1.24
N VAL A 155 16.75 -31.14 -0.41
CA VAL A 155 17.83 -30.19 -0.11
C VAL A 155 18.22 -29.48 -1.41
N LEU A 156 18.23 -28.13 -1.38
CA LEU A 156 18.74 -27.29 -2.47
C LEU A 156 20.09 -27.83 -2.94
N PRO A 157 20.27 -28.17 -4.24
CA PRO A 157 21.60 -28.47 -4.73
C PRO A 157 22.46 -27.20 -4.64
N PRO A 158 23.76 -27.33 -4.30
CA PRO A 158 24.67 -26.20 -4.34
C PRO A 158 24.67 -25.59 -5.75
N SER A 159 24.71 -24.26 -5.79
CA SER A 159 24.68 -23.42 -6.98
C SER A 159 25.50 -24.01 -8.13
N ILE A 160 24.82 -24.42 -9.20
CA ILE A 160 25.49 -24.80 -10.45
C ILE A 160 25.98 -23.49 -11.10
N PRO A 161 27.28 -23.33 -11.38
CA PRO A 161 27.80 -22.11 -11.98
C PRO A 161 27.26 -21.95 -13.41
N ALA A 162 26.90 -20.71 -13.73
CA ALA A 162 26.36 -20.31 -15.02
C ALA A 162 27.23 -20.81 -16.18
N ALA A 163 26.72 -21.76 -16.96
CA ALA A 163 27.30 -22.13 -18.22
C ALA A 163 26.96 -21.05 -19.26
N LYS A 164 27.95 -20.23 -19.59
CA LYS A 164 27.97 -19.38 -20.78
C LYS A 164 27.70 -20.24 -22.02
N ARG A 165 26.67 -19.88 -22.80
CA ARG A 165 26.76 -19.74 -24.26
C ARG A 165 25.57 -18.98 -24.80
#